data_AF-A0A0S8H3V1-F1
#
_entry.id   AF-A0A0S8H3V1-F1
#
_cell.length_a   1.000
_cell.length_b   1.000
_cell.length_c   1.000
_cell.angle_alpha   90.00
_cell.angle_beta   90.00
_cell.angle_gamma   90.00
#
_symmetry.space_group_name_H-M   'P 1'
#
loop_
_entity.id
_entity.type
_entity.pdbx_description
1 polymer ?
#
loop_
_entity_poly.entity_id
_entity_poly.type
_entity_poly.pdbx_seq_one_letter_code
_entity_poly.pdbx_strand_id
1 'polypeptide(L)'
;MRSYAELHCHSGFSLLDGASTPEVLVRRAVELGIRALALTDHDDLGGTVRFSRAAREVGLEAIVGAELTIAPPNDAPGPPSHLTLLARTAEG
;
A
#
# COMPACT_ATOMS: atom_id res chain seq x y z
N MET A 1 -10.74 -22.43 -6.39
CA MET A 1 -9.76 -21.73 -5.52
C MET A 1 -10.29 -20.33 -5.26
N ARG A 2 -10.16 -19.80 -4.03
CA ARG A 2 -10.53 -18.41 -3.74
C ARG A 2 -9.34 -17.52 -4.09
N SER A 3 -9.56 -16.50 -4.91
CA SER A 3 -8.54 -15.51 -5.22
C SER A 3 -8.31 -14.60 -4.01
N TYR A 4 -7.05 -14.31 -3.68
CA TYR A 4 -6.69 -13.38 -2.61
C TYR A 4 -6.16 -12.08 -3.20
N ALA A 5 -6.50 -10.95 -2.57
CA ALA A 5 -5.91 -9.64 -2.85
C ALA A 5 -5.33 -9.10 -1.54
N GLU A 6 -4.09 -8.61 -1.58
CA GLU A 6 -3.46 -7.95 -0.44
C GLU A 6 -3.80 -6.47 -0.49
N LEU A 7 -4.47 -5.95 0.54
CA LEU A 7 -4.98 -4.58 0.57
C LEU A 7 -4.26 -3.68 1.58
N HIS A 8 -3.29 -4.22 2.32
CA HIS A 8 -2.50 -3.49 3.29
C HIS A 8 -1.04 -3.94 3.19
N CYS A 9 -0.21 -3.14 2.51
CA CYS A 9 1.18 -3.51 2.25
C CYS A 9 2.10 -2.28 2.29
N HIS A 10 3.24 -2.45 2.96
CA HIS A 10 4.26 -1.42 3.12
C HIS A 10 5.49 -1.73 2.28
N SER A 11 5.97 -0.72 1.56
CA SER A 11 7.26 -0.73 0.89
C SER A 11 8.30 0.04 1.69
N GLY A 12 9.55 0.04 1.22
CA GLY A 12 10.64 0.84 1.79
C GLY A 12 10.42 2.36 1.77
N PHE A 13 9.29 2.84 1.24
CA PHE A 13 8.85 4.23 1.37
C PHE A 13 8.12 4.49 2.69
N SER A 14 7.60 3.45 3.37
CA SER A 14 7.26 3.50 4.80
C SER A 14 8.55 3.55 5.62
N LEU A 15 9.02 4.77 5.92
CA LEU A 15 10.33 5.00 6.53
C LEU A 15 10.49 4.25 7.86
N LEU A 16 11.60 3.50 8.01
CA LEU A 16 11.93 2.67 9.18
C LEU A 16 10.91 1.55 9.49
N ASP A 17 10.03 1.23 8.56
CA ASP A 17 8.98 0.23 8.73
C ASP A 17 8.99 -0.80 7.60
N GLY A 18 8.77 -0.37 6.36
CA GLY A 18 8.81 -1.27 5.21
C GLY A 18 10.24 -1.57 4.76
N ALA A 19 10.49 -2.82 4.37
CA ALA A 19 11.83 -3.28 3.96
C ALA A 19 11.97 -3.52 2.45
N SER A 20 10.87 -3.85 1.76
CA SER A 20 10.91 -4.25 0.35
C SER A 20 10.64 -3.08 -0.58
N THR A 21 11.32 -3.01 -1.73
CA THR A 21 10.95 -2.02 -2.74
C THR A 21 9.61 -2.38 -3.40
N PRO A 22 8.89 -1.40 -3.98
CA PRO A 22 7.64 -1.69 -4.70
C PRO A 22 7.76 -2.79 -5.77
N GLU A 23 8.87 -2.83 -6.51
CA GLU A 23 9.11 -3.85 -7.54
C GLU A 23 9.26 -5.26 -6.95
N VAL A 24 9.92 -5.39 -5.80
CA VAL A 24 10.07 -6.67 -5.11
C VAL A 24 8.71 -7.17 -4.61
N LEU A 25 7.88 -6.28 -4.06
CA LEU A 25 6.52 -6.61 -3.61
C LEU A 25 5.65 -7.09 -4.77
N VAL A 26 5.67 -6.38 -5.90
CA VAL A 26 4.93 -6.76 -7.12
C VAL A 26 5.37 -8.14 -7.62
N ARG A 27 6.68 -8.37 -7.75
CA ARG A 27 7.19 -9.68 -8.18
C ARG A 27 6.74 -10.79 -7.23
N ARG A 28 6.80 -10.54 -5.92
CA ARG A 28 6.38 -11.51 -4.91
C ARG A 28 4.88 -11.82 -4.98
N ALA A 29 4.04 -10.82 -5.23
CA ALA A 29 2.61 -11.01 -5.40
C ALA A 29 2.29 -11.92 -6.61
N VAL A 30 3.00 -11.73 -7.72
CA VAL A 30 2.88 -12.60 -8.91
C VAL A 30 3.29 -14.03 -8.60
N GLU A 31 4.43 -14.25 -7.93
CA GLU A 31 4.90 -15.59 -7.53
C GLU A 31 3.89 -16.33 -6.64
N LEU A 32 3.21 -15.60 -5.77
CA LEU A 32 2.20 -16.13 -4.85
C LEU A 32 0.82 -16.33 -5.51
N GLY A 33 0.64 -15.90 -6.75
CA GLY A 33 -0.66 -15.95 -7.44
C GLY A 33 -1.71 -15.02 -6.81
N ILE A 34 -1.28 -13.91 -6.21
CA ILE A 34 -2.18 -12.89 -5.66
C ILE A 34 -2.87 -12.18 -6.84
N ARG A 35 -4.17 -11.94 -6.70
CA ARG A 35 -5.04 -11.32 -7.71
C ARG A 35 -4.74 -9.84 -7.90
N ALA A 36 -4.63 -9.11 -6.79
CA ALA A 36 -4.40 -7.67 -6.75
C ALA A 36 -3.56 -7.32 -5.52
N LEU A 37 -2.81 -6.24 -5.60
CA LEU A 37 -1.98 -5.72 -4.52
C LEU A 37 -2.29 -4.23 -4.33
N ALA A 38 -2.50 -3.80 -3.10
CA ALA A 38 -2.48 -2.41 -2.72
C ALA A 38 -1.11 -2.02 -2.16
N LEU A 39 -0.63 -0.83 -2.49
CA LEU A 39 0.46 -0.20 -1.77
C LEU A 39 -0.11 0.86 -0.84
N THR A 40 0.15 0.74 0.46
CA THR A 40 -0.42 1.58 1.52
C THR A 40 0.70 2.04 2.45
N ASP A 41 1.67 2.78 1.90
CA ASP A 41 2.80 3.28 2.69
C ASP A 41 2.35 4.24 3.81
N HIS A 42 3.12 4.27 4.90
CA HIS A 42 2.84 5.09 6.07
C HIS A 42 3.06 6.58 5.78
N ASP A 43 1.99 7.36 5.86
CA ASP A 43 1.98 8.83 5.69
C ASP A 43 2.69 9.33 4.41
N ASP A 44 2.83 8.46 3.40
CA ASP A 44 3.66 8.69 2.21
C ASP A 44 3.06 8.03 0.96
N LEU A 45 3.27 8.66 -0.20
CA LEU A 45 2.84 8.16 -1.52
C LEU A 45 3.99 8.07 -2.53
N GLY A 46 5.23 8.31 -2.12
CA GLY A 46 6.43 8.35 -2.96
C GLY A 46 6.71 7.02 -3.67
N GLY A 47 6.29 5.89 -3.09
CA GLY A 47 6.40 4.56 -3.70
C GLY A 47 5.42 4.31 -4.86
N THR A 48 4.34 5.08 -4.96
CA THR A 48 3.19 4.82 -5.84
C THR A 48 3.56 4.75 -7.32
N VAL A 49 4.40 5.67 -7.81
CA VAL A 49 4.76 5.70 -9.25
C VAL A 49 5.57 4.46 -9.62
N ARG A 50 6.49 4.03 -8.75
CA ARG A 50 7.32 2.83 -8.96
C ARG A 50 6.46 1.57 -8.91
N PHE A 51 5.59 1.49 -7.92
CA PHE A 51 4.61 0.43 -7.75
C PHE A 51 3.73 0.24 -8.98
N SER A 52 3.04 1.31 -9.41
CA SER A 52 2.12 1.27 -10.56
C SER A 52 2.83 0.91 -11.86
N ARG A 53 4.07 1.36 -12.06
CA ARG A 53 4.88 0.97 -13.23
C ARG A 53 5.23 -0.51 -13.20
N ALA A 54 5.74 -1.01 -12.08
CA ALA A 54 6.12 -2.41 -11.92
C ALA A 54 4.92 -3.35 -12.06
N ALA A 55 3.79 -3.03 -11.44
CA ALA A 55 2.57 -3.83 -11.54
C ALA A 55 2.05 -3.92 -12.99
N ARG A 56 2.10 -2.79 -13.72
CA ARG A 56 1.71 -2.75 -15.13
C ARG A 56 2.61 -3.62 -16.01
N GLU A 57 3.91 -3.69 -15.75
CA GLU A 57 4.86 -4.51 -16.53
C GLU A 57 4.55 -6.01 -16.45
N VAL A 58 3.99 -6.47 -15.34
CA VAL A 58 3.67 -7.88 -15.11
C VAL A 58 2.17 -8.18 -15.16
N GLY A 59 1.33 -7.18 -15.45
CA GLY A 59 -0.13 -7.34 -15.51
C GLY A 59 -0.80 -7.60 -14.16
N LEU A 60 -0.19 -7.20 -13.04
CA LEU A 60 -0.79 -7.28 -11.71
C LEU A 60 -1.78 -6.12 -11.52
N GLU A 61 -2.95 -6.42 -10.94
CA GLU A 61 -3.94 -5.41 -10.59
C GLU A 61 -3.44 -4.60 -9.38
N ALA A 62 -3.08 -3.34 -9.62
CA ALA A 62 -2.53 -2.43 -8.63
C ALA A 62 -3.59 -1.48 -8.05
N ILE A 63 -3.60 -1.35 -6.73
CA ILE A 63 -4.46 -0.44 -5.99
C ILE A 63 -3.56 0.58 -5.26
N VAL A 64 -3.84 1.86 -5.45
CA VAL A 64 -3.12 2.93 -4.74
C VAL A 64 -3.83 3.22 -3.43
N GLY A 65 -3.08 3.35 -2.35
CA GLY A 65 -3.59 3.72 -1.04
C GLY A 65 -2.51 4.34 -0.16
N ALA A 66 -2.86 4.59 1.08
CA ALA A 66 -1.94 5.05 2.13
C ALA A 66 -2.45 4.55 3.48
N GLU A 67 -1.55 4.32 4.42
CA GLU A 67 -1.92 4.19 5.83
C GLU A 67 -1.61 5.51 6.55
N LEU A 68 -2.65 6.19 7.02
CA LEU A 68 -2.52 7.50 7.65
C LEU A 68 -2.49 7.39 9.17
N THR A 69 -1.58 8.15 9.78
CA THR A 69 -1.53 8.38 11.22
C THR A 69 -2.58 9.41 11.62
N ILE A 70 -3.60 8.98 12.37
CA ILE A 70 -4.70 9.81 12.86
C ILE A 70 -4.45 10.18 14.32
N ALA A 71 -4.28 11.49 14.56
CA ALA A 71 -4.18 12.04 15.90
C ALA A 71 -5.51 11.88 16.68
N PRO A 72 -5.46 11.77 18.02
CA PRO A 72 -6.66 11.81 18.84
C PRO A 72 -7.48 13.09 18.60
N PRO A 73 -8.83 13.03 18.66
CA PRO A 73 -9.67 14.21 18.46
C PRO A 73 -9.49 15.22 19.59
N ASN A 74 -9.56 16.51 19.27
CA ASN A 74 -9.56 17.63 20.24
C ASN A 74 -8.39 17.59 21.25
N ASP A 75 -7.18 17.23 20.80
CA ASP A 75 -5.99 17.07 21.65
C ASP A 75 -6.20 16.09 22.82
N ALA A 76 -7.14 15.15 22.67
CA ALA A 76 -7.39 14.15 23.70
C ALA A 76 -6.10 13.35 23.96
N PRO A 77 -5.79 13.03 25.23
CA PRO A 77 -4.66 12.18 25.54
C PRO A 77 -4.89 10.78 24.95
N GLY A 78 -3.89 10.26 24.23
CA GLY A 78 -3.92 8.93 23.65
C GLY A 78 -2.85 8.74 22.59
N PRO A 79 -2.48 7.49 22.27
CA PRO A 79 -1.64 7.24 21.10
C PRO A 79 -2.40 7.58 19.81
N PRO A 80 -1.70 7.93 18.73
CA PRO A 80 -2.32 8.01 17.42
C PRO A 80 -2.85 6.62 16.99
N SER A 81 -3.78 6.63 16.05
CA SER A 81 -4.33 5.42 15.41
C SER A 81 -3.98 5.40 13.93
N HIS A 82 -4.08 4.24 13.30
CA HIS A 82 -3.76 4.07 11.88
C HIS A 82 -5.04 3.83 11.08
N LEU A 83 -5.13 4.46 9.90
CA LEU A 83 -6.26 4.30 8.99
C LEU A 83 -5.77 4.02 7.57
N THR A 84 -6.01 2.81 7.09
CA THR A 84 -5.75 2.41 5.71
C THR A 84 -6.83 2.97 4.78
N LEU A 85 -6.41 3.74 3.78
CA LEU A 85 -7.26 4.31 2.74
C LEU A 85 -6.87 3.74 1.38
N LEU A 86 -7.87 3.41 0.57
CA LEU A 86 -7.68 2.92 -0.80
C LEU A 86 -8.38 3.86 -1.77
N ALA A 87 -7.68 4.26 -2.82
CA ALA A 87 -8.25 5.03 -3.89
C ALA A 87 -9.13 4.14 -4.77
N ARG A 88 -10.42 4.45 -4.85
CA ARG A 88 -11.35 3.76 -5.75
C ARG A 88 -11.19 4.26 -7.18
N THR A 89 -10.93 5.55 -7.33
CA THR A 89 -10.86 6.25 -8.60
C THR A 89 -9.65 7.18 -8.67
N ALA A 90 -9.45 7.86 -9.80
CA ALA A 90 -8.36 8.83 -9.93
C ALA A 90 -8.60 10.08 -9.05
N GLU A 91 -9.86 10.34 -8.68
CA GLU A 91 -10.29 11.39 -7.78
C GLU A 91 -10.14 11.02 -6.29
N GLY A 92 -9.91 9.73 -5.99
CA GLY A 92 -10.02 9.14 -4.65
C GLY A 92 -11.03 8.01 -4.58
#